data_AF-W4MD98-F1
#
_entry.id   AF-W4MD98-F1
#
_cell.length_a   1.000
_cell.length_b   1.000
_cell.length_c   1.000
_cell.angle_alpha   90.00
_cell.angle_beta   90.00
_cell.angle_gamma   90.00
#
_symmetry.space_group_name_H-M   'P 1'
#
loop_
_entity.id
_entity.type
_entity.pdbx_description
1 polymer ?
#
loop_
_entity_poly.entity_id
_entity_poly.type
_entity_poly.pdbx_seq_one_letter_code
_entity_poly.pdbx_strand_id
1 'polypeptide(L)' 'MYNGDFEKALGAISAKAIVMPSQTDLYFPPEDNEWEVQHMPNAEFRPIPSIWGHMAGSPGVNPVDTAFIDRALKELLTS' A
#
# COMPACT_ATOMS: atom_id res chain seq x y z
N MET A 1 -18.84 -12.74 9.27
CA MET A 1 -17.97 -11.97 10.18
C MET A 1 -18.34 -10.48 10.16
N TYR A 2 -18.56 -9.86 8.98
CA TYR A 2 -18.91 -8.43 8.90
C TYR A 2 -20.18 -8.11 8.07
N ASN A 3 -20.93 -9.10 7.59
CA ASN A 3 -22.23 -8.91 6.91
C ASN A 3 -22.21 -7.96 5.68
N GLY A 4 -21.10 -7.94 4.93
CA GLY A 4 -20.94 -7.06 3.77
C GLY A 4 -20.48 -5.64 4.12
N ASP A 5 -20.31 -5.31 5.40
CA ASP A 5 -19.73 -4.05 5.86
C ASP A 5 -18.22 -4.05 5.64
N PHE A 6 -17.78 -3.32 4.61
CA PHE A 6 -16.38 -3.28 4.18
C PHE A 6 -15.51 -2.45 5.12
N GLU A 7 -16.00 -1.30 5.58
CA GLU A 7 -15.29 -0.45 6.55
C GLU A 7 -15.04 -1.21 7.85
N LYS A 8 -16.03 -1.97 8.34
CA LYS A 8 -15.86 -2.82 9.52
C LYS A 8 -14.85 -3.94 9.31
N ALA A 9 -14.76 -4.47 8.09
CA ALA A 9 -13.76 -5.49 7.76
C ALA A 9 -12.33 -4.89 7.73
N LEU A 10 -12.15 -3.72 7.11
CA LEU A 10 -10.88 -2.99 7.10
C LEU A 10 -10.45 -2.58 8.51
N GLY A 11 -11.38 -2.06 9.31
CA GLY A 11 -11.15 -1.66 10.70
C GLY A 11 -10.80 -2.82 11.63
N ALA A 12 -11.06 -4.07 11.23
CA ALA A 12 -10.70 -5.25 12.01
C ALA A 12 -9.25 -5.72 11.78
N ILE A 13 -8.54 -5.14 10.80
CA ILE A 13 -7.13 -5.47 10.54
C ILE A 13 -6.27 -4.90 11.66
N SER A 14 -5.66 -5.80 12.45
CA SER A 14 -4.82 -5.42 13.59
C SER A 14 -3.33 -5.33 13.26
N ALA A 15 -2.88 -5.95 12.16
CA ALA A 15 -1.50 -5.91 11.73
C ALA A 15 -1.07 -4.50 11.34
N LYS A 16 0.20 -4.15 11.60
CA LYS A 16 0.81 -2.96 11.01
C LYS A 16 0.96 -3.15 9.51
N ALA A 17 0.58 -2.15 8.72
CA ALA A 17 0.64 -2.20 7.27
C ALA A 17 1.20 -0.91 6.67
N ILE A 18 1.90 -1.04 5.55
CA ILE A 18 2.22 0.09 4.67
C ILE A 18 1.67 -0.28 3.30
N VAL A 19 0.67 0.45 2.84
CA VAL A 19 0.03 0.23 1.53
C VAL A 19 0.71 1.13 0.52
N MET A 20 1.36 0.52 -0.48
CA MET A 20 2.28 1.19 -1.41
C MET A 20 1.86 0.97 -2.87
N PRO A 21 0.73 1.53 -3.34
CA PRO A 21 0.41 1.48 -4.76
C PRO A 21 1.35 2.37 -5.56
N SER A 22 1.43 2.15 -6.87
CA SER A 22 2.08 3.11 -7.75
C SER A 22 1.22 4.35 -7.94
N GLN A 23 1.82 5.53 -7.89
CA GLN A 23 1.12 6.80 -8.08
C GLN A 23 0.44 6.90 -9.46
N THR A 24 0.93 6.15 -10.46
CA THR A 24 0.35 6.14 -11.82
C THR A 24 -0.25 4.78 -12.18
N ASP A 25 -0.63 3.95 -11.22
CA ASP A 25 -1.33 2.68 -11.50
C ASP A 25 -2.73 2.97 -12.08
N LEU A 26 -3.09 2.27 -13.15
CA LEU A 26 -4.40 2.36 -13.80
C LEU A 26 -5.29 1.15 -13.52
N TYR A 27 -4.73 0.07 -12.98
CA TYR A 27 -5.45 -1.15 -12.61
C TYR A 27 -5.88 -1.11 -11.15
N PHE A 28 -5.02 -0.58 -10.28
CA PHE A 28 -5.29 -0.34 -8.87
C PHE A 28 -5.00 1.13 -8.53
N PRO A 29 -5.92 2.07 -8.85
CA PRO A 29 -5.69 3.49 -8.65
C PRO A 29 -5.34 3.82 -7.19
N PRO A 30 -4.37 4.71 -6.95
CA PRO A 30 -3.91 5.03 -5.60
C PRO A 30 -5.01 5.58 -4.69
N GLU A 31 -6.05 6.21 -5.26
CA GLU A 31 -7.19 6.77 -4.51
C GLU A 31 -8.02 5.70 -3.82
N ASP A 32 -8.16 4.51 -4.42
CA ASP A 32 -8.88 3.39 -3.81
C ASP A 32 -8.12 2.91 -2.56
N ASN A 33 -6.80 2.79 -2.65
CA ASN A 33 -5.97 2.39 -1.51
C ASN A 33 -5.86 3.49 -0.45
N GLU A 34 -5.87 4.77 -0.83
CA GLU A 34 -5.93 5.88 0.13
C GLU A 34 -7.22 5.79 0.95
N TRP A 35 -8.36 5.54 0.30
CA TRP A 35 -9.64 5.32 0.99
C TRP A 35 -9.61 4.09 1.90
N GLU A 36 -9.03 2.97 1.46
CA GLU A 36 -8.90 1.76 2.30
C GLU A 36 -8.08 2.04 3.56
N VAL A 37 -6.93 2.72 3.41
CA VAL A 37 -6.05 3.06 4.53
C VAL A 37 -6.74 3.97 5.55
N GLN A 38 -7.62 4.89 5.13
CA GLN A 38 -8.40 5.72 6.05
C GLN A 38 -9.26 4.89 7.02
N HIS A 39 -9.61 3.65 6.64
CA HIS A 39 -10.41 2.73 7.45
C HIS A 39 -9.57 1.64 8.13
N MET A 40 -8.25 1.64 7.95
CA MET A 40 -7.33 0.66 8.55
C MET A 40 -6.50 1.32 9.68
N PRO A 41 -6.81 1.04 10.96
CA PRO A 41 -6.29 1.83 12.10
C PRO A 41 -4.77 1.76 12.28
N ASN A 42 -4.11 0.72 11.79
CA ASN A 42 -2.66 0.50 11.91
C ASN A 42 -1.94 0.53 10.55
N ALA A 43 -2.50 1.22 9.57
CA ALA A 43 -1.94 1.30 8.22
C ALA A 43 -1.43 2.71 7.86
N GLU A 44 -0.40 2.74 7.04
CA GLU A 44 0.12 3.95 6.40
C GLU A 44 -0.09 3.87 4.88
N PHE A 45 -0.51 4.99 4.28
CA PHE A 45 -0.60 5.14 2.83
C PHE A 45 0.69 5.78 2.32
N ARG A 46 1.45 5.05 1.50
CA ARG A 46 2.77 5.47 1.03
C ARG A 46 2.95 5.13 -0.46
N PRO A 47 2.37 5.92 -1.37
CA PRO A 47 2.43 5.62 -2.80
C PRO A 47 3.87 5.67 -3.33
N ILE A 48 4.20 4.75 -4.23
CA ILE A 48 5.47 4.70 -4.94
C ILE A 48 5.46 5.81 -6.01
N PRO A 49 6.38 6.79 -5.97
CA PRO A 49 6.42 7.91 -6.91
C PRO A 49 7.02 7.48 -8.26
N SER A 50 6.33 6.56 -8.94
CA SER A 50 6.79 5.94 -10.18
C SER A 50 5.85 6.24 -11.33
N ILE A 51 6.43 6.44 -12.52
CA ILE A 51 5.69 6.56 -13.79
C ILE A 51 5.39 5.20 -14.43
N TRP A 52 5.86 4.10 -13.83
CA TRP A 52 5.75 2.75 -14.39
C TRP A 52 4.37 2.13 -14.16
N GLY A 53 3.46 2.87 -13.52
CA GLY A 53 2.12 2.39 -13.15
C GLY A 53 2.21 1.09 -12.37
N HIS A 54 1.37 0.12 -12.73
CA HIS A 54 1.29 -1.17 -12.07
C HIS A 54 2.65 -1.89 -11.92
N MET A 55 3.57 -1.67 -12.86
CA MET A 55 4.87 -2.34 -12.85
C MET A 55 5.85 -1.79 -11.81
N ALA A 56 5.56 -0.66 -11.14
CA ALA A 56 6.42 -0.11 -10.09
C ALA A 56 6.60 -1.07 -8.89
N GLY A 57 5.60 -1.91 -8.61
CA GLY A 57 5.68 -2.94 -7.57
C GLY A 57 6.44 -4.20 -7.99
N SER A 58 6.92 -4.30 -9.24
CA SER A 58 7.61 -5.49 -9.73
C SER A 58 9.04 -5.58 -9.17
N PRO A 59 9.38 -6.60 -8.36
CA PRO A 59 10.68 -6.69 -7.71
C PRO A 59 11.83 -6.71 -8.71
N GLY A 60 12.79 -5.79 -8.54
CA GLY A 60 14.03 -5.75 -9.32
C GLY A 60 13.90 -5.22 -10.75
N VAL A 61 12.71 -4.77 -11.18
CA VAL A 61 12.50 -4.21 -12.52
C VAL A 61 12.98 -2.76 -12.60
N ASN A 62 12.64 -1.95 -11.61
CA ASN A 62 13.12 -0.58 -11.45
C ASN A 62 13.93 -0.47 -10.14
N PRO A 63 15.24 -0.17 -10.18
CA PRO A 63 16.07 -0.07 -8.98
C PRO A 63 15.65 1.02 -8.00
N VAL A 64 15.09 2.14 -8.49
CA VAL A 64 14.62 3.25 -7.65
C VAL A 64 13.37 2.83 -6.88
N ASP A 65 12.40 2.23 -7.56
CA ASP A 65 11.16 1.74 -6.95
C ASP A 65 11.46 0.59 -5.98
N THR A 66 12.37 -0.32 -6.36
CA THR A 66 12.83 -1.41 -5.49
C THR A 66 13.47 -0.88 -4.21
N ALA A 67 14.32 0.14 -4.30
CA ALA A 67 14.93 0.77 -3.13
C ALA A 67 13.92 1.52 -2.26
N PHE A 68 12.87 2.10 -2.85
CA PHE A 68 11.76 2.70 -2.11
C PHE A 68 11.01 1.65 -1.28
N ILE A 69 10.63 0.54 -1.91
CA ILE A 69 9.92 -0.58 -1.26
C ILE A 69 10.80 -1.21 -0.16
N ASP A 70 12.07 -1.49 -0.45
CA ASP A 70 13.01 -2.11 0.51
C ASP A 70 13.20 -1.26 1.78
N ARG A 71 13.26 0.07 1.65
CA ARG A 71 13.30 0.96 2.83
C ARG A 71 12.04 0.87 3.67
N ALA A 72 10.87 0.90 3.05
CA ALA A 72 9.59 0.77 3.75
C ALA A 72 9.47 -0.59 4.47
N LEU A 73 9.93 -1.67 3.83
CA LEU A 73 9.96 -3.00 4.45
C LEU A 73 10.87 -3.03 5.69
N LYS A 74 12.07 -2.45 5.62
CA LYS A 74 12.99 -2.38 6.76
C LYS A 74 12.41 -1.57 7.92
N GLU A 75 11.79 -0.43 7.62
CA GLU A 75 11.08 0.39 8.62
C GLU A 75 9.97 -0.43 9.30
N LEU A 76 9.09 -1.07 8.53
CA LEU A 76 7.99 -1.88 9.07
C LEU A 76 8.49 -3.01 10.00
N LEU A 77 9.53 -3.73 9.58
CA LEU A 77 10.08 -4.88 10.32
C LEU A 77 10.81 -4.49 11.60
N THR A 78 11.16 -3.21 11.77
CA THR A 78 11.83 -2.68 12.98
C THR A 78 10.90 -1.86 13.87
N SER A 79 9.62 -1.74 13.50
CA SER A 79 8.64 -0.88 14.18
C SER A 79 7.96 -1.51 15.39
#